data_AF-D2QUJ5-F1
#
_entry.id   AF-D2QUJ5-F1
#
_cell.length_a   1.000
_cell.length_b   1.000
_cell.length_c   1.000
_cell.angle_alpha   90.00
_cell.angle_beta   90.00
_cell.angle_gamma   90.00
#
_symmetry.space_group_name_H-M   'P 1'
#
loop_
_entity.id
_entity.type
_entity.pdbx_description
1 polymer ?
#
loop_
_entity_poly.entity_id
_entity_poly.type
_entity_poly.pdbx_seq_one_letter_code
_entity_poly.pdbx_strand_id
1 'polypeptide(L)' 'MWYFLIKQNTLDRVQYQSLQKQAALTEVELFNEPYENWYVFSIEKDAYTAFMDHLDRAGIGYDLATERPTRDEILNTMR' A
#
# COMPACT_ATOMS: atom_id res chain seq x y z
N MET A 1 7.55 11.94 0.52
CA MET A 1 6.65 10.85 0.89
C MET A 1 7.14 9.56 0.26
N TRP A 2 6.74 8.44 0.83
CA TRP A 2 6.89 7.10 0.29
C TRP A 2 5.51 6.52 0.07
N TYR A 3 5.36 5.70 -0.97
CA TYR A 3 4.08 5.10 -1.33
C TYR A 3 4.21 3.60 -1.22
N PHE A 4 3.44 3.03 -0.30
CA PHE A 4 3.37 1.59 -0.09
C PHE A 4 2.08 1.08 -0.72
N LEU A 5 2.24 0.17 -1.67
CA LEU A 5 1.18 -0.44 -2.44
C LEU A 5 0.97 -1.86 -1.94
N ILE A 6 -0.25 -2.16 -1.48
CA ILE A 6 -0.57 -3.46 -0.91
C ILE A 6 -1.85 -3.98 -1.55
N LYS A 7 -1.81 -5.22 -2.05
CA LYS A 7 -2.98 -5.89 -2.61
C LYS A 7 -4.10 -5.97 -1.58
N GLN A 8 -5.31 -5.61 -1.98
CA GLN A 8 -6.43 -5.52 -1.04
C GLN A 8 -6.76 -6.87 -0.38
N ASN A 9 -6.61 -7.96 -1.12
CA ASN A 9 -6.96 -9.30 -0.63
C ASN A 9 -5.92 -9.92 0.31
N THR A 10 -4.72 -9.35 0.42
CA THR A 10 -3.66 -9.82 1.33
C THR A 10 -3.72 -9.14 2.70
N LEU A 11 -4.58 -8.14 2.86
CA LEU A 11 -4.68 -7.34 4.07
C LEU A 11 -6.01 -7.61 4.79
N ASP A 12 -5.93 -8.07 6.04
CA ASP A 12 -7.13 -8.17 6.86
C ASP A 12 -7.59 -6.79 7.36
N ARG A 13 -8.81 -6.73 7.91
CA ARG A 13 -9.39 -5.48 8.39
C ARG A 13 -8.59 -4.84 9.54
N VAL A 14 -8.01 -5.63 10.43
CA VAL A 14 -7.27 -5.15 11.59
C VAL A 14 -5.92 -4.56 11.13
N GLN A 15 -5.22 -5.27 10.25
CA GLN A 15 -4.00 -4.82 9.59
C GLN A 15 -4.27 -3.52 8.82
N TYR A 16 -5.31 -3.48 7.98
CA TYR A 16 -5.73 -2.26 7.26
C TYR A 16 -5.91 -1.07 8.19
N GLN A 17 -6.67 -1.23 9.26
CA GLN A 17 -6.92 -0.14 10.22
C GLN A 17 -5.66 0.29 10.97
N SER A 18 -4.72 -0.64 11.23
CA SER A 18 -3.43 -0.32 11.83
C SER A 18 -2.58 0.53 10.89
N LEU A 19 -2.50 0.16 9.60
CA LEU A 19 -1.74 0.91 8.60
C LEU A 19 -2.36 2.29 8.34
N GLN A 20 -3.69 2.36 8.24
CA GLN A 20 -4.40 3.61 8.00
C GLN A 20 -4.14 4.66 9.09
N LYS A 21 -3.98 4.25 10.34
CA LYS A 21 -3.67 5.17 11.46
C LYS A 21 -2.25 5.73 11.41
N GLN A 22 -1.33 5.05 10.74
CA GLN A 22 0.08 5.44 10.62
C GLN A 22 0.35 6.24 9.36
N ALA A 23 -0.48 6.05 8.31
CA ALA A 23 -0.32 6.75 7.05
C ALA A 23 -0.83 8.20 7.11
N ALA A 24 -0.18 9.08 6.35
CA ALA A 24 -0.66 10.44 6.16
C ALA A 24 -1.89 10.49 5.25
N LEU A 25 -1.95 9.59 4.26
CA LEU A 25 -3.09 9.39 3.38
C LEU A 25 -3.24 7.90 3.05
N THR A 26 -4.48 7.44 2.93
CA THR A 26 -4.82 6.10 2.47
C THR A 26 -5.81 6.20 1.33
N GLU A 27 -5.49 5.56 0.22
CA GLU A 27 -6.31 5.51 -0.98
C GLU A 27 -6.57 4.06 -1.39
N VAL A 28 -7.62 3.87 -2.19
CA VAL A 28 -7.94 2.57 -2.80
C VAL A 28 -7.96 2.77 -4.30
N GLU A 29 -7.09 2.05 -5.01
CA GLU A 29 -7.14 1.97 -6.46
C GLU A 29 -7.99 0.76 -6.84
N LEU A 30 -9.07 1.05 -7.60
CA LEU A 30 -10.06 0.05 -7.99
C LEU A 30 -9.81 -0.39 -9.43
N PHE A 31 -9.76 -1.71 -9.61
CA PHE A 31 -9.69 -2.35 -10.91
C PHE A 31 -10.90 -3.25 -11.13
N ASN A 32 -11.21 -3.50 -12.40
CA ASN A 32 -12.23 -4.47 -12.78
C ASN A 32 -11.59 -5.86 -12.86
N GLU A 33 -12.41 -6.91 -12.68
CA GLU A 33 -11.98 -8.29 -12.88
C GLU A 33 -11.30 -8.45 -14.25
N PRO A 34 -10.18 -9.20 -14.33
CA PRO A 34 -9.63 -10.12 -13.31
C PRO A 34 -8.60 -9.48 -12.35
N TYR A 35 -8.41 -8.15 -12.39
CA TYR A 35 -7.33 -7.50 -11.66
C TYR A 35 -7.71 -7.21 -10.20
N GLU A 36 -6.74 -7.36 -9.31
CA GLU A 36 -6.90 -7.11 -7.88
C GLU A 36 -6.89 -5.60 -7.59
N ASN A 37 -7.71 -5.16 -6.62
CA ASN A 37 -7.63 -3.80 -6.11
C ASN A 37 -6.39 -3.63 -5.22
N TRP A 38 -5.94 -2.38 -5.09
CA TRP A 38 -4.76 -2.04 -4.29
C TRP A 38 -5.07 -0.95 -3.27
N TYR A 39 -4.51 -1.09 -2.08
CA TYR A 39 -4.38 -0.02 -1.13
C TYR A 39 -3.09 0.75 -1.40
N VAL A 40 -3.18 2.08 -1.35
CA VAL A 40 -2.02 2.97 -1.48
C VAL A 40 -1.90 3.77 -0.20
N PHE A 41 -0.81 3.57 0.53
CA PHE A 41 -0.50 4.29 1.76
C PHE A 41 0.62 5.30 1.51
N SER A 42 0.33 6.58 1.74
CA SER A 42 1.31 7.66 1.64
C SER A 42 1.93 7.90 3.02
N ILE A 43 3.23 7.68 3.12
CA ILE A 43 4.00 7.74 4.37
C ILE A 43 4.98 8.91 4.32
N GLU A 44 5.04 9.69 5.40
CA GLU A 44 6.02 10.76 5.54
C GLU A 44 7.44 10.20 5.71
N LYS A 45 8.46 10.99 5.34
CA LYS A 45 9.85 10.50 5.32
C LYS A 45 10.36 10.05 6.69
N ASP A 46 9.92 10.72 7.74
CA ASP A 46 10.24 10.44 9.14
C ASP A 46 9.54 9.17 9.67
N ALA A 47 8.34 8.87 9.16
CA ALA A 47 7.57 7.67 9.51
C ALA A 47 7.97 6.41 8.71
N TYR A 48 8.78 6.56 7.65
CA TYR A 48 9.15 5.48 6.73
C TYR A 48 9.66 4.22 7.44
N THR A 49 10.71 4.36 8.26
CA THR A 49 11.37 3.21 8.89
C THR A 49 10.41 2.47 9.83
N ALA A 50 9.62 3.21 10.61
CA ALA A 50 8.66 2.61 11.53
C ALA A 50 7.53 1.87 10.79
N PHE A 51 7.06 2.43 9.67
CA PHE A 51 6.02 1.80 8.85
C PHE A 51 6.53 0.53 8.16
N MET A 52 7.74 0.59 7.59
CA MET A 52 8.41 -0.57 6.98
C MET A 52 8.63 -1.69 8.00
N ASP A 53 9.19 -1.37 9.18
CA ASP A 53 9.39 -2.34 10.26
C ASP A 53 8.07 -3.00 10.70
N HIS A 54 6.97 -2.25 10.71
CA HIS A 54 5.66 -2.78 11.05
C HIS A 54 5.16 -3.78 9.99
N LEU A 55 5.29 -3.46 8.71
CA LEU A 55 4.93 -4.36 7.61
C LEU A 55 5.75 -5.66 7.65
N ASP A 56 7.06 -5.55 7.82
CA ASP A 56 7.98 -6.69 7.87
C ASP A 56 7.68 -7.62 9.04
N ARG A 57 7.43 -7.06 10.24
CA ARG A 57 7.05 -7.83 11.43
C ARG A 57 5.70 -8.52 11.29
N ALA A 58 4.77 -7.90 10.55
CA ALA A 58 3.45 -8.45 10.29
C ALA A 58 3.43 -9.43 9.11
N GLY A 59 4.54 -9.56 8.37
CA GLY A 59 4.62 -10.40 7.17
C GLY A 59 3.76 -9.90 6.01
N ILE A 60 3.51 -8.59 5.94
CA ILE A 60 2.68 -7.98 4.90
C ILE A 60 3.55 -7.64 3.70
N GLY A 61 3.28 -8.27 2.55
CA GLY A 61 3.95 -7.94 1.29
C GLY A 61 3.49 -6.59 0.73
N TYR A 62 4.42 -5.82 0.18
CA TYR A 62 4.16 -4.49 -0.37
C TYR A 62 5.09 -4.20 -1.56
N ASP A 63 4.61 -3.33 -2.46
CA ASP A 63 5.43 -2.65 -3.44
C ASP A 63 5.74 -1.22 -2.96
N LEU A 64 6.97 -0.76 -3.16
CA LEU A 64 7.42 0.56 -2.71
C LEU A 64 7.70 1.48 -3.89
N ALA A 65 7.15 2.68 -3.86
CA ALA A 65 7.43 3.73 -4.83
C ALA A 65 7.83 5.05 -4.14
N THR A 66 8.69 5.82 -4.81
CA THR A 66 9.13 7.16 -4.37
C THR A 66 8.16 8.26 -4.79
N GLU A 67 7.29 7.98 -5.75
CA GLU A 67 6.24 8.86 -6.27
C GLU A 67 4.90 8.11 -6.29
N ARG A 68 3.78 8.83 -6.30
CA ARG A 68 2.44 8.21 -6.34
C ARG A 68 2.27 7.55 -7.71
N PRO A 69 2.25 6.22 -7.81
CA PRO A 69 2.12 5.57 -9.11
C PRO A 69 0.75 5.86 -9.71
N THR A 70 0.75 5.99 -11.02
CA THR A 70 -0.46 6.12 -11.82
C THR A 70 -1.21 4.78 -11.88
N ARG A 71 -2.49 4.86 -12.18
CA ARG A 71 -3.33 3.67 -12.38
C ARG A 71 -2.75 2.71 -13.42
N ASP A 72 -2.19 3.22 -14.51
CA ASP A 72 -1.60 2.41 -15.57
C ASP A 72 -0.30 1.72 -15.12
N GLU A 73 0.50 2.37 -14.28
CA GLU A 73 1.71 1.77 -13.68
C GLU A 73 1.35 0.63 -12.74
N ILE A 74 0.34 0.82 -11.88
CA ILE A 74 -0.16 -0.25 -11.00
C ILE A 74 -0.76 -1.39 -11.85
N LEU A 75 -1.50 -1.09 -12.91
CA LEU A 75 -2.06 -2.11 -13.78
C LEU A 75 -0.97 -2.95 -14.46
N ASN A 76 0.15 -2.33 -14.83
CA ASN A 76 1.27 -3.02 -15.46
C ASN A 76 2.02 -3.96 -14.51
N THR A 77 1.89 -3.85 -13.18
CA THR A 77 2.50 -4.82 -12.25
C THR A 77 1.73 -6.15 -12.19
N MET A 78 0.48 -6.16 -12.66
CA MET A 78 -0.40 -7.34 -12.65
C MET A 78 -0.52 -8.04 -14.01
N ARG A 79 -0.04 -7.39 -15.08
CA ARG A 79 -0.05 -7.91 -16.45
C ARG A 79 1.17 -8.80 -16.70
#